data_AF-A0AAT9GKT9-F1
#
_entry.id   AF-A0AAT9GKT9-F1
#
_cell.length_a   1.000
_cell.length_b   1.000
_cell.length_c   1.000
_cell.angle_alpha   90.00
_cell.angle_beta   90.00
_cell.angle_gamma   90.00
#
_symmetry.space_group_name_H-M   'P 1'
#
loop_
_entity.id
_entity.type
_entity.pdbx_description
1 polymer ?
#
loop_
_entity_poly.entity_id
_entity_poly.type
_entity_poly.pdbx_seq_one_letter_code
_entity_poly.pdbx_strand_id
1 'polypeptide(L)'
;MPKKTLDLDWLITEYMPFFSEFGMTEENVRGYYETWSKNRPALIKDYLWFIFQSLLYESAKQSKTEQELYKYQNMIYMEMLWFRRKVEKVKANEILQLALASLVRKTISETNLQLKVEIISGNCCPYCDNLNQQMFFSEDVLKNQYLGSRDCTNPKGCHCTYAFVPMRDEDAKLLSSFS
;
A
#
# COMPACT_ATOMS: atom_id res chain seq x y z
N MET A 1 8.20 -28.70 -9.24
CA MET A 1 8.31 -28.14 -7.88
C MET A 1 7.01 -28.46 -7.14
N PRO A 2 7.05 -29.06 -5.95
CA PRO A 2 5.83 -29.30 -5.16
C PRO A 2 5.11 -27.99 -4.88
N LYS A 3 3.77 -27.98 -4.95
CA LYS A 3 2.97 -26.82 -4.54
C LYS A 3 3.21 -26.61 -3.05
N LYS A 4 3.77 -25.45 -2.67
CA LYS A 4 3.90 -25.05 -1.27
C LYS A 4 2.49 -25.01 -0.66
N THR A 5 2.24 -25.81 0.37
CA THR A 5 0.97 -25.77 1.10
C THR A 5 0.85 -24.42 1.78
N LEU A 6 -0.31 -23.79 1.63
CA LEU A 6 -0.62 -22.55 2.33
C LEU A 6 -1.33 -22.94 3.62
N ASP A 7 -0.57 -23.03 4.70
CA ASP A 7 -1.01 -23.35 6.05
C ASP A 7 -0.53 -22.28 7.04
N LEU A 8 -0.79 -22.51 8.33
CA LEU A 8 -0.42 -21.56 9.37
C LEU A 8 1.09 -21.38 9.47
N ASP A 9 1.87 -22.43 9.28
CA ASP A 9 3.34 -22.34 9.34
C ASP A 9 3.89 -21.54 8.16
N TRP A 10 3.29 -21.68 6.97
CA TRP A 10 3.57 -20.79 5.84
C TRP A 10 3.26 -19.33 6.19
N LEU A 11 2.09 -19.03 6.77
CA LEU A 11 1.71 -17.67 7.13
C LEU A 11 2.69 -17.08 8.14
N ILE A 12 3.05 -17.85 9.18
CA ILE A 12 4.01 -17.43 10.19
C ILE A 12 5.37 -17.13 9.54
N THR A 13 5.87 -18.05 8.73
CA THR A 13 7.19 -17.91 8.09
C THR A 13 7.26 -16.68 7.16
N GLU A 14 6.21 -16.44 6.37
CA GLU A 14 6.23 -15.38 5.36
C GLU A 14 5.84 -14.01 5.92
N TYR A 15 4.94 -13.94 6.91
CA TYR A 15 4.35 -12.66 7.34
C TYR A 15 4.69 -12.26 8.79
N MET A 16 5.26 -13.12 9.63
CA MET A 16 5.65 -12.67 10.98
C MET A 16 6.58 -11.46 11.01
N PRO A 17 7.61 -11.33 10.13
CA PRO A 17 8.44 -10.13 10.11
C PRO A 17 7.63 -8.84 9.91
N PHE A 18 6.57 -8.90 9.09
CA PHE A 18 5.66 -7.78 8.91
C PHE A 18 4.74 -7.61 10.12
N PHE A 19 4.16 -8.69 10.65
CA PHE A 19 3.25 -8.60 11.80
C PHE A 19 3.93 -8.11 13.08
N SER A 20 5.22 -8.38 13.26
CA SER A 20 5.99 -7.87 14.40
C SER A 20 6.13 -6.35 14.40
N GLU A 21 6.09 -5.69 13.24
CA GLU A 21 6.05 -4.22 13.14
C GLU A 21 4.78 -3.63 13.78
N PHE A 22 3.74 -4.46 13.95
CA PHE A 22 2.47 -4.10 14.60
C PHE A 22 2.33 -4.73 16.00
N GLY A 23 3.43 -5.23 16.57
CA GLY A 23 3.44 -5.81 17.92
C GLY A 23 2.76 -7.18 18.02
N MET A 24 2.53 -7.87 16.90
CA MET A 24 2.01 -9.24 16.93
C MET A 24 3.12 -10.24 17.23
N THR A 25 2.77 -11.32 17.92
CA THR A 25 3.65 -12.44 18.24
C THR A 25 3.14 -13.71 17.56
N GLU A 26 4.01 -14.68 17.32
CA GLU A 26 3.57 -15.96 16.75
C GLU A 26 2.48 -16.61 17.62
N GLU A 27 2.64 -16.55 18.94
CA GLU A 27 1.65 -17.04 19.90
C GLU A 27 0.26 -16.42 19.69
N ASN A 28 0.19 -15.09 19.55
CA ASN A 28 -1.10 -14.43 19.37
C ASN A 28 -1.70 -14.70 17.97
N VAL A 29 -0.88 -14.79 16.93
CA VAL A 29 -1.34 -15.13 15.58
C VAL A 29 -1.91 -16.55 15.54
N ARG A 30 -1.27 -17.52 16.22
CA ARG A 30 -1.79 -18.89 16.33
C ARG A 30 -3.07 -18.93 17.17
N GLY A 31 -3.10 -18.28 18.34
CA GLY A 31 -4.28 -18.24 19.20
C GLY A 31 -5.49 -17.57 18.56
N TYR A 32 -5.27 -16.50 17.78
CA TYR A 32 -6.33 -15.86 16.98
C TYR A 32 -6.83 -16.78 15.88
N TYR A 33 -5.98 -17.58 15.22
CA TYR A 33 -6.42 -18.54 14.22
C TYR A 33 -7.32 -19.62 14.82
N GLU A 34 -6.95 -20.17 15.97
CA GLU A 34 -7.77 -21.15 16.69
C GLU A 34 -9.14 -20.60 17.05
N THR A 35 -9.22 -19.33 17.44
CA THR A 35 -10.49 -18.69 17.77
C THR A 35 -11.30 -18.37 16.51
N TRP A 36 -10.64 -17.85 15.48
CA TRP A 36 -11.26 -17.43 14.21
C TRP A 36 -11.82 -18.61 13.42
N SER A 37 -11.14 -19.75 13.42
CA SER A 37 -11.51 -20.96 12.65
C SER A 37 -12.66 -21.76 13.25
N LYS A 38 -13.07 -21.52 14.50
CA LYS A 38 -14.15 -22.28 15.16
C LYS A 38 -15.50 -22.23 14.43
N ASN A 39 -15.78 -21.13 13.73
CA ASN A 39 -17.07 -20.89 13.07
C ASN A 39 -16.94 -20.63 11.56
N ARG A 40 -15.78 -20.93 10.97
CA ARG A 40 -15.43 -20.55 9.60
C ARG A 40 -14.61 -21.63 8.92
N PRO A 41 -14.66 -21.76 7.58
CA PRO A 41 -13.70 -22.57 6.85
C PRO A 41 -12.27 -22.15 7.22
N ALA A 42 -11.44 -23.13 7.58
CA ALA A 42 -10.06 -22.92 8.02
C ALA A 42 -9.12 -22.63 6.82
N LEU A 43 -9.46 -21.61 6.02
CA LEU A 43 -8.68 -21.17 4.87
C LEU A 43 -7.67 -20.12 5.32
N ILE A 44 -6.38 -20.43 5.22
CA ILE A 44 -5.33 -19.53 5.71
C ILE A 44 -5.32 -18.17 5.00
N LYS A 45 -5.75 -18.13 3.73
CA LYS A 45 -5.85 -16.90 2.95
C LYS A 45 -6.88 -15.94 3.53
N ASP A 46 -8.03 -16.46 3.92
CA ASP A 46 -9.11 -15.67 4.52
C ASP A 46 -8.71 -15.19 5.92
N TYR A 47 -7.94 -16.01 6.64
CA TYR A 47 -7.36 -15.59 7.90
C TYR A 47 -6.33 -14.47 7.74
N LEU A 48 -5.45 -14.56 6.75
CA LEU A 48 -4.51 -13.49 6.42
C LEU A 48 -5.23 -12.19 6.05
N TRP A 49 -6.29 -12.26 5.23
CA TRP A 49 -7.15 -11.11 4.95
C TRP A 49 -7.75 -10.52 6.22
N PHE A 50 -8.24 -11.37 7.13
CA PHE A 50 -8.77 -10.94 8.42
C PHE A 50 -7.71 -10.20 9.27
N ILE A 51 -6.46 -10.68 9.28
CA ILE A 51 -5.36 -9.99 9.95
C ILE A 51 -5.14 -8.62 9.32
N PHE A 52 -5.04 -8.50 7.98
CA PHE A 52 -4.86 -7.20 7.33
C PHE A 52 -5.97 -6.19 7.69
N GLN A 53 -7.23 -6.62 7.70
CA GLN A 53 -8.34 -5.75 8.11
C GLN A 53 -8.26 -5.34 9.58
N SER A 54 -7.85 -6.27 10.45
CA SER A 54 -7.65 -6.00 11.87
C SER A 54 -6.51 -5.00 12.10
N LEU A 55 -5.41 -5.14 11.35
CA LEU A 55 -4.28 -4.21 11.39
C LEU A 55 -4.68 -2.81 10.93
N LEU A 56 -5.48 -2.69 9.85
CA LEU A 56 -6.00 -1.40 9.38
C LEU A 56 -6.85 -0.72 10.46
N TYR A 57 -7.75 -1.48 11.09
CA TYR A 57 -8.63 -0.98 12.14
C TYR A 57 -7.88 -0.54 13.39
N GLU A 58 -6.96 -1.38 13.89
CA GLU A 58 -6.18 -1.05 15.08
C GLU A 58 -5.18 0.08 14.82
N SER A 59 -4.55 0.14 13.65
CA SER A 59 -3.70 1.27 13.26
C SER A 59 -4.50 2.58 13.26
N ALA A 60 -5.75 2.57 12.78
CA ALA A 60 -6.61 3.74 12.80
C ALA A 60 -6.94 4.22 14.23
N LYS A 61 -7.08 3.29 15.18
CA LYS A 61 -7.33 3.62 16.59
C LYS A 61 -6.10 4.13 17.34
N GLN A 62 -4.92 3.62 16.98
CA GLN A 62 -3.69 3.86 17.75
C GLN A 62 -2.85 5.01 17.20
N SER A 63 -3.04 5.39 15.92
CA SER A 63 -2.29 6.49 15.30
C SER A 63 -2.59 7.81 16.00
N LYS A 64 -1.53 8.56 16.34
CA LYS A 64 -1.63 9.86 17.00
C LYS A 64 -1.60 11.02 16.01
N THR A 65 -1.08 10.76 14.81
CA THR A 65 -0.97 11.74 13.73
C THR A 65 -1.47 11.15 12.41
N GLU A 66 -1.84 12.03 11.47
CA GLU A 66 -2.19 11.62 10.11
C GLU A 66 -1.00 10.93 9.42
N GLN A 67 0.22 11.40 9.66
CA GLN A 67 1.44 10.77 9.14
C GLN A 67 1.55 9.31 9.57
N GLU A 68 1.38 9.02 10.87
CA GLU A 68 1.41 7.65 11.39
C GLU A 68 0.32 6.80 10.76
N LEU A 69 -0.91 7.33 10.68
CA LEU A 69 -2.05 6.64 10.06
C LEU A 69 -1.74 6.24 8.61
N TYR A 70 -1.30 7.20 7.80
CA TYR A 70 -1.04 6.95 6.39
C TYR A 70 0.20 6.09 6.16
N LYS A 71 1.20 6.15 7.05
CA LYS A 71 2.34 5.22 7.05
C LYS A 71 1.87 3.79 7.25
N TYR A 72 1.10 3.52 8.29
CA TYR A 72 0.63 2.16 8.57
C TYR A 72 -0.31 1.63 7.48
N GLN A 73 -1.23 2.47 6.99
CA GLN A 73 -2.08 2.12 5.86
C GLN A 73 -1.26 1.76 4.62
N ASN A 74 -0.26 2.56 4.26
CA ASN A 74 0.60 2.27 3.11
C ASN A 74 1.32 0.92 3.29
N MET A 75 1.93 0.67 4.45
CA MET A 75 2.60 -0.60 4.74
C MET A 75 1.65 -1.79 4.59
N ILE A 76 0.45 -1.72 5.18
CA ILE A 76 -0.54 -2.80 5.13
C ILE A 76 -1.06 -3.02 3.70
N TYR A 77 -1.39 -1.95 2.97
CA TYR A 77 -1.86 -2.08 1.58
C TYR A 77 -0.79 -2.63 0.64
N MET A 78 0.49 -2.32 0.86
CA MET A 78 1.58 -2.90 0.08
C MET A 78 1.72 -4.40 0.32
N GLU A 79 1.56 -4.87 1.56
CA GLU A 79 1.53 -6.32 1.86
C GLU A 79 0.29 -7.01 1.30
N MET A 80 -0.90 -6.39 1.41
CA MET A 80 -2.11 -6.88 0.76
C MET A 80 -1.94 -7.00 -0.75
N LEU A 81 -1.29 -6.01 -1.38
CA LEU A 81 -1.01 -5.99 -2.81
C LEU A 81 -0.06 -7.12 -3.21
N TRP A 82 1.01 -7.31 -2.42
CA TRP A 82 1.96 -8.40 -2.61
C TRP A 82 1.26 -9.75 -2.51
N PHE A 83 0.48 -9.98 -1.45
CA PHE A 83 -0.27 -11.20 -1.24
C PHE A 83 -1.19 -11.51 -2.43
N ARG A 84 -2.02 -10.54 -2.82
CA ARG A 84 -3.01 -10.68 -3.89
C ARG A 84 -2.36 -11.02 -5.24
N ARG A 85 -1.21 -10.40 -5.56
CA ARG A 85 -0.51 -10.60 -6.84
C ARG A 85 0.44 -11.81 -6.83
N LYS A 86 1.14 -12.08 -5.73
CA LYS A 86 2.18 -13.11 -5.67
C LYS A 86 1.66 -14.45 -5.21
N VAL A 87 0.72 -14.48 -4.26
CA VAL A 87 0.16 -15.72 -3.72
C VAL A 87 -1.13 -16.07 -4.44
N GLU A 88 -2.05 -15.11 -4.60
CA GLU A 88 -3.34 -15.38 -5.24
C GLU A 88 -3.30 -15.24 -6.77
N LYS A 89 -2.25 -14.62 -7.31
CA LYS A 89 -2.05 -14.40 -8.76
C LYS A 89 -3.18 -13.60 -9.42
N VAL A 90 -3.78 -12.66 -8.67
CA VAL A 90 -4.86 -11.81 -9.16
C VAL A 90 -4.38 -10.38 -9.33
N LYS A 91 -4.81 -9.73 -10.42
CA LYS A 91 -4.64 -8.28 -10.61
C LYS A 91 -5.35 -7.55 -9.48
N ALA A 92 -4.64 -6.62 -8.85
CA ALA A 92 -5.17 -5.78 -7.78
C ALA A 92 -4.69 -4.36 -7.98
N ASN A 93 -5.50 -3.60 -8.70
CA ASN A 93 -5.20 -2.21 -9.04
C ASN A 93 -5.82 -1.28 -7.99
N GLU A 94 -6.98 -1.66 -7.46
CA GLU A 94 -7.68 -1.04 -6.36
C GLU A 94 -6.82 -0.99 -5.08
N ILE A 95 -6.13 -2.08 -4.73
CA ILE A 95 -5.24 -2.10 -3.56
C ILE A 95 -4.02 -1.21 -3.79
N LEU A 96 -3.47 -1.18 -5.01
CA LEU A 96 -2.38 -0.28 -5.36
C LEU A 96 -2.83 1.19 -5.24
N GLN A 97 -4.04 1.53 -5.68
CA GLN A 97 -4.56 2.89 -5.55
C GLN A 97 -4.66 3.32 -4.09
N LEU A 98 -5.11 2.43 -3.20
CA LEU A 98 -5.13 2.67 -1.76
C LEU A 98 -3.70 2.90 -1.22
N ALA A 99 -2.75 2.03 -1.57
CA ALA A 99 -1.35 2.17 -1.16
C ALA A 99 -0.75 3.50 -1.62
N LEU A 100 -0.95 3.87 -2.90
CA LEU A 100 -0.44 5.10 -3.47
C LEU A 100 -1.10 6.35 -2.87
N ALA A 101 -2.40 6.30 -2.59
CA ALA A 101 -3.10 7.39 -1.92
C ALA A 101 -2.57 7.61 -0.50
N SER A 102 -2.35 6.54 0.27
CA SER A 102 -1.72 6.62 1.59
C SER A 102 -0.28 7.15 1.50
N LEU A 103 0.48 6.76 0.47
CA LEU A 103 1.83 7.32 0.25
C LEU A 103 1.80 8.83 0.03
N VAL A 104 0.93 9.31 -0.87
CA VAL A 104 0.79 10.75 -1.16
C VAL A 104 0.38 11.53 0.09
N ARG A 105 -0.64 11.06 0.80
CA ARG A 105 -1.13 11.72 2.02
C ARG A 105 -0.09 11.74 3.13
N LYS A 106 0.62 10.63 3.34
CA LYS A 106 1.76 10.55 4.26
C LYS A 106 2.80 11.62 3.93
N THR A 107 3.26 11.67 2.68
CA THR A 107 4.34 12.58 2.30
C THR A 107 3.94 14.05 2.46
N ILE A 108 2.70 14.42 2.14
CA ILE A 108 2.21 15.80 2.37
C ILE A 108 2.16 16.11 3.87
N SER A 109 1.72 15.16 4.70
CA SER A 109 1.67 15.36 6.16
C SER A 109 3.05 15.45 6.83
N GLU A 110 4.12 15.04 6.13
CA GLU A 110 5.50 15.03 6.62
C GLU A 110 6.27 16.31 6.35
N THR A 111 5.71 17.23 5.55
CA THR A 111 6.45 18.39 5.08
C THR A 111 5.60 19.65 5.00
N ASN A 112 6.28 20.78 5.18
CA ASN A 112 5.72 22.11 4.98
C ASN A 112 6.07 22.66 3.60
N LEU A 113 6.52 21.81 2.67
CA LEU A 113 6.90 22.22 1.32
C LEU A 113 5.74 22.01 0.36
N GLN A 114 5.61 22.89 -0.63
CA GLN A 114 4.76 22.62 -1.78
C GLN A 114 5.41 21.53 -2.63
N LEU A 115 4.67 20.46 -2.91
CA LEU A 115 5.15 19.31 -3.66
C LEU A 115 4.39 19.14 -4.97
N LYS A 116 5.12 18.77 -6.01
CA LYS A 116 4.57 18.07 -7.17
C LYS A 116 4.78 16.58 -7.01
N VAL A 117 3.84 15.81 -7.56
CA VAL A 117 3.92 14.36 -7.64
C VAL A 117 4.27 13.99 -9.07
N GLU A 118 5.44 13.39 -9.25
CA GLU A 118 5.94 12.89 -10.53
C GLU A 118 5.52 11.42 -10.71
N ILE A 119 4.99 11.08 -11.87
CA ILE A 119 4.66 9.70 -12.21
C ILE A 119 5.92 8.97 -12.71
N ILE A 120 6.28 7.87 -12.07
CA ILE A 120 7.39 7.01 -12.48
C ILE A 120 6.85 5.71 -13.07
N SER A 121 6.96 5.57 -14.38
CA SER A 121 6.57 4.33 -15.06
C SER A 121 7.67 3.28 -14.96
N GLY A 122 7.28 2.06 -14.58
CA GLY A 122 8.15 0.89 -14.63
C GLY A 122 8.08 0.14 -15.96
N ASN A 123 7.82 0.82 -17.09
CA ASN A 123 7.46 0.19 -18.38
C ASN A 123 6.24 -0.72 -18.24
N CYS A 124 5.15 -0.17 -17.70
CA CYS A 124 3.99 -0.95 -17.29
C CYS A 124 3.03 -1.23 -18.45
N CYS A 125 2.66 -0.18 -19.20
CA CYS A 125 1.78 -0.24 -20.36
C CYS A 125 1.79 1.13 -21.07
N PRO A 126 1.35 1.24 -22.34
CA PRO A 126 1.41 2.49 -23.09
C PRO A 126 0.78 3.70 -22.39
N TYR A 127 -0.35 3.51 -21.71
CA TYR A 127 -0.99 4.57 -20.93
C TYR A 127 -0.08 5.09 -19.79
N CYS A 128 0.47 4.18 -18.98
CA CYS A 128 1.38 4.56 -17.89
C CYS A 128 2.70 5.16 -18.41
N ASP A 129 3.21 4.64 -19.52
CA ASP A 129 4.47 5.10 -20.10
C ASP A 129 4.33 6.51 -20.69
N ASN A 130 3.16 6.84 -21.24
CA ASN A 130 2.85 8.20 -21.68
C ASN A 130 2.80 9.22 -20.53
N LEU A 131 2.45 8.76 -19.33
CA LEU A 131 2.42 9.59 -18.12
C LEU A 131 3.79 9.72 -17.44
N ASN A 132 4.81 8.98 -17.87
CA ASN A 132 6.11 8.95 -17.21
C ASN A 132 6.74 10.36 -17.16
N GLN A 133 7.30 10.71 -16.00
CA GLN A 133 7.90 12.01 -15.67
C GLN A 133 6.95 13.21 -15.70
N GLN A 134 5.65 12.99 -15.97
CA GLN A 134 4.67 14.06 -15.84
C GLN A 134 4.43 14.39 -14.36
N MET A 135 4.32 15.68 -14.06
CA MET A 135 4.19 16.20 -12.72
C MET A 135 2.81 16.80 -12.48
N PHE A 136 2.16 16.40 -11.41
CA PHE A 136 0.82 16.84 -11.03
C PHE A 136 0.80 17.42 -9.62
N PHE A 137 -0.20 18.23 -9.31
CA PHE A 137 -0.47 18.56 -7.91
C PHE A 137 -1.02 17.34 -7.19
N SER A 138 -0.78 17.30 -5.87
CA SER A 138 -1.11 16.12 -5.07
C SER A 138 -2.61 15.83 -5.02
N GLU A 139 -3.43 16.88 -5.01
CA GLU A 139 -4.88 16.87 -5.04
C GLU A 139 -5.39 16.23 -6.34
N ASP A 140 -4.77 16.58 -7.47
CA ASP A 140 -5.09 16.00 -8.78
C ASP A 140 -4.75 14.51 -8.81
N VAL A 141 -3.61 14.11 -8.21
CA VAL A 141 -3.24 12.69 -8.12
C VAL A 141 -4.23 11.90 -7.29
N LEU A 142 -4.63 12.43 -6.14
CA LEU A 142 -5.61 11.78 -5.25
C LEU A 142 -6.99 11.67 -5.90
N LYS A 143 -7.39 12.68 -6.70
CA LYS A 143 -8.68 12.73 -7.38
C LYS A 143 -8.71 11.85 -8.63
N ASN A 144 -7.72 11.98 -9.50
CA ASN A 144 -7.73 11.34 -10.82
C ASN A 144 -7.19 9.91 -10.79
N GLN A 145 -6.44 9.54 -9.73
CA GLN A 145 -5.93 8.18 -9.52
C GLN A 145 -5.21 7.62 -10.76
N TYR A 146 -4.27 8.40 -11.32
CA TYR A 146 -3.63 8.12 -12.60
C TYR A 146 -3.06 6.70 -12.70
N LEU A 147 -2.42 6.20 -11.65
CA LEU A 147 -1.84 4.86 -11.59
C LEU A 147 -2.81 3.85 -10.99
N GLY A 148 -2.75 2.61 -11.48
CA GLY A 148 -3.72 1.58 -11.11
C GLY A 148 -5.14 1.87 -11.60
N SER A 149 -5.32 2.84 -12.51
CA SER A 149 -6.63 3.16 -13.07
C SER A 149 -7.16 2.04 -13.99
N ARG A 150 -8.39 2.24 -14.46
CA ARG A 150 -9.01 1.40 -15.51
C ARG A 150 -8.26 1.46 -16.85
N ASP A 151 -7.49 2.51 -17.08
CA ASP A 151 -6.74 2.72 -18.33
C ASP A 151 -5.41 1.95 -18.33
N CYS A 152 -4.99 1.43 -17.18
CA CYS A 152 -3.83 0.53 -17.09
C CYS A 152 -4.16 -0.86 -17.66
N THR A 153 -3.60 -1.15 -18.83
CA THR A 153 -3.83 -2.40 -19.57
C THR A 153 -2.91 -3.55 -19.17
N ASN A 154 -2.00 -3.36 -18.21
CA ASN A 154 -1.14 -4.45 -17.74
C ASN A 154 -1.99 -5.59 -17.13
N PRO A 155 -1.90 -6.83 -17.65
CA PRO A 155 -2.70 -7.96 -17.17
C PRO A 155 -2.31 -8.42 -15.76
N LYS A 156 -1.08 -8.14 -15.32
CA LYS A 156 -0.59 -8.45 -13.97
C LYS A 156 -0.87 -7.33 -12.95
N GLY A 157 -1.48 -6.24 -13.40
CA GLY A 157 -1.71 -5.03 -12.61
C GLY A 157 -0.60 -4.00 -12.76
N CYS A 158 -0.92 -2.75 -12.41
CA CYS A 158 0.00 -1.62 -12.51
C CYS A 158 1.19 -1.81 -11.56
N HIS A 159 2.41 -1.54 -12.00
CA HIS A 159 3.63 -1.58 -11.16
C HIS A 159 4.40 -0.25 -11.16
N CYS A 160 3.76 0.83 -11.60
CA CYS A 160 4.29 2.19 -11.53
C CYS A 160 4.16 2.76 -10.11
N THR A 161 4.90 3.84 -9.84
CA THR A 161 4.89 4.54 -8.55
C THR A 161 4.91 6.05 -8.74
N TYR A 162 4.81 6.77 -7.63
CA TYR A 162 5.01 8.21 -7.57
C TYR A 162 6.38 8.55 -6.96
N ALA A 163 6.96 9.64 -7.43
CA ALA A 163 8.04 10.37 -6.77
C ALA A 163 7.55 11.77 -6.37
N PHE A 164 8.20 12.39 -5.39
CA PHE A 164 7.80 13.68 -4.84
C PHE A 164 8.89 14.71 -5.10
N VAL A 165 8.52 15.81 -5.75
CA VAL A 165 9.43 16.86 -6.19
C VAL A 165 9.06 18.16 -5.47
N PRO A 166 9.92 18.69 -4.59
CA PRO A 166 9.70 19.99 -3.97
C PRO A 166 9.69 21.10 -5.02
N MET A 167 8.68 21.98 -4.94
CA MET A 167 8.57 23.14 -5.82
C MET A 167 9.57 24.22 -5.40
N ARG A 168 10.07 24.95 -6.41
CA ARG A 168 10.99 26.08 -6.22
C ARG A 168 10.46 27.32 -6.93
N ASP A 169 10.77 28.49 -6.39
CA ASP A 169 10.57 29.77 -7.08
C ASP A 169 11.63 30.01 -8.16
N GLU A 170 11.57 31.17 -8.81
CA GLU A 170 12.51 31.59 -9.86
C GLU A 170 13.96 31.71 -9.36
N ASP A 171 14.16 31.95 -8.05
CA ASP A 171 15.46 32.01 -7.37
C ASP A 171 15.94 30.62 -6.89
N ALA A 172 15.27 29.54 -7.28
CA ALA A 172 15.49 28.17 -6.83
C ALA A 172 15.28 27.93 -5.31
N LYS A 173 14.58 28.83 -4.60
CA LYS A 173 14.21 28.65 -3.19
C LYS A 173 12.99 27.74 -3.08
N LEU A 174 12.98 26.89 -2.07
CA LEU A 174 11.87 25.97 -1.82
C LEU A 174 10.61 26.74 -1.40
N LEU A 175 9.47 26.39 -2.00
CA LEU A 175 8.17 26.97 -1.66
C LEU A 175 7.56 26.28 -0.43
N SER A 176 7.07 27.10 0.52
CA SER A 176 6.36 26.63 1.72
C SER A 176 4.85 26.57 1.48
N SER A 177 4.16 25.66 2.17
CA SER A 177 2.69 25.54 2.16
C SER A 177 1.98 26.49 3.12
N PHE A 178 2.69 27.32 3.89
CA PHE A 178 2.13 28.27 4.87
C PHE A 178 2.27 29.77 4.49
N SER A 179 2.50 30.09 3.21
CA SER A 179 2.57 31.48 2.72
C SER A 179 1.19 32.08 2.46
#